data_AF-A0A839DUB4-F1
#
_entry.id   AF-A0A839DUB4-F1
#
_cell.length_a   1.000
_cell.length_b   1.000
_cell.length_c   1.000
_cell.angle_alpha   90.00
_cell.angle_beta   90.00
_cell.angle_gamma   90.00
#
_symmetry.space_group_name_H-M   'P 1'
#
loop_
_entity.id
_entity.type
_entity.pdbx_description
1 polymer ?
#
loop_
_entity_poly.entity_id
_entity_poly.type
_entity_poly.pdbx_seq_one_letter_code
_entity_poly.pdbx_strand_id
1 'polypeptide(L)'
;MTHSEVRQWRERVLGDRARWEPTLLRVRDESVRVWTGASMGLPLVRRLGARSTAQVLRSLGQLRRQVNGYPLEPASIGRARFLRLAGGAAVAAGIVFTGRTPAFAERGCAAARDWVEANKGRLPTTYDEITAYPMVYRRAIYSELSPVSKSGIWIEHLDRYRAAHPDLSTEQVKVVDAAKAIAANPTHFESGNRPDRALAQLKESAVGSFGKAGAGALLATIGPPEYRSASGAPACECTNEDEYCPDRHYCQYKSSNCSFNDGCGTFGLYVCNGLCDYGG
;
A
#
# COMPACT_ATOMS: atom_id res chain seq x y z
N MET A 1 -17.95 -3.80 5.39
CA MET A 1 -19.12 -3.61 6.27
C MET A 1 -20.12 -2.72 5.56
N THR A 2 -21.20 -3.29 5.06
CA THR A 2 -22.13 -2.71 4.07
C THR A 2 -23.57 -2.58 4.59
N HIS A 3 -23.77 -2.43 5.90
CA HIS A 3 -25.11 -2.28 6.46
C HIS A 3 -25.66 -0.88 6.16
N SER A 4 -26.78 -0.81 5.45
CA SER A 4 -27.40 0.43 4.95
C SER A 4 -27.73 1.43 6.06
N GLU A 5 -28.19 0.96 7.21
CA GLU A 5 -28.51 1.80 8.37
C GLU A 5 -27.29 2.52 8.96
N VAL A 6 -26.14 1.85 9.00
CA VAL A 6 -24.89 2.43 9.52
C VAL A 6 -24.41 3.57 8.63
N ARG A 7 -24.61 3.46 7.30
CA ARG A 7 -24.34 4.55 6.36
C ARG A 7 -25.27 5.73 6.60
N GLN A 8 -26.57 5.48 6.69
CA GLN A 8 -27.56 6.55 6.91
C GLN A 8 -27.31 7.31 8.21
N TRP A 9 -26.96 6.60 9.30
CA TRP A 9 -26.64 7.24 10.58
C TRP A 9 -25.36 8.08 10.53
N ARG A 10 -24.34 7.64 9.78
CA ARG A 10 -23.11 8.41 9.58
C ARG A 10 -23.34 9.63 8.72
N GLU A 11 -24.02 9.48 7.59
CA GLU A 11 -24.35 10.57 6.67
C GLU A 11 -25.21 11.64 7.37
N ARG A 12 -26.19 11.22 8.20
CA ARG A 12 -27.05 12.15 8.97
C ARG A 12 -26.29 13.04 9.94
N VAL A 13 -25.23 12.53 10.59
CA VAL A 13 -24.54 13.25 11.67
C VAL A 13 -23.22 13.88 11.22
N LEU A 14 -22.50 13.24 10.30
CA LEU A 14 -21.18 13.68 9.84
C LEU A 14 -21.20 14.34 8.45
N GLY A 15 -22.31 14.21 7.71
CA GLY A 15 -22.43 14.64 6.32
C GLY A 15 -22.01 13.56 5.31
N ASP A 16 -22.41 13.78 4.06
CA ASP A 16 -22.17 12.92 2.89
C ASP A 16 -20.68 12.83 2.48
N ARG A 17 -19.90 13.86 2.79
CA ARG A 17 -18.46 13.95 2.51
C ARG A 17 -17.55 13.55 3.67
N ALA A 18 -18.11 13.01 4.76
CA ALA A 18 -17.33 12.61 5.92
C ALA A 18 -16.33 11.50 5.56
N ARG A 19 -15.07 11.65 6.02
CA ARG A 19 -14.04 10.63 5.80
C ARG A 19 -14.48 9.29 6.40
N TRP A 20 -14.21 8.21 5.67
CA TRP A 20 -14.53 6.86 6.15
C TRP A 20 -13.48 6.38 7.14
N GLU A 21 -13.80 6.46 8.44
CA GLU A 21 -12.91 6.08 9.55
C GLU A 21 -13.66 5.28 10.63
N PRO A 22 -12.95 4.50 11.49
CA PRO A 22 -13.58 3.77 12.59
C PRO A 22 -14.43 4.70 13.45
N THR A 23 -15.67 4.29 13.69
CA THR A 23 -16.70 5.17 14.25
C THR A 23 -17.51 4.45 15.30
N LEU A 24 -17.64 5.09 16.45
CA LEU A 24 -18.52 4.67 17.51
C LEU A 24 -19.88 5.35 17.34
N LEU A 25 -20.92 4.54 17.23
CA LEU A 25 -22.30 4.99 17.15
C LEU A 25 -23.02 4.66 18.45
N ARG A 26 -23.76 5.63 18.99
CA ARG A 26 -24.76 5.39 20.02
C ARG A 26 -26.11 5.77 19.46
N VAL A 27 -26.94 4.76 19.23
CA VAL A 27 -28.31 4.90 18.76
C VAL A 27 -29.24 4.78 19.97
N ARG A 28 -30.12 5.77 20.16
CA ARG A 28 -31.20 5.76 21.15
C ARG A 28 -32.43 6.36 20.51
N ASP A 29 -33.42 5.53 20.25
CA ASP A 29 -34.67 5.91 19.58
C ASP A 29 -34.34 6.72 18.30
N GLU A 30 -34.71 8.00 18.26
CA GLU A 30 -34.46 8.89 17.11
C GLU A 30 -33.10 9.63 17.17
N SER A 31 -32.38 9.54 18.29
CA SER A 31 -31.11 10.24 18.51
C SER A 31 -29.90 9.35 18.19
N VAL A 32 -29.03 9.84 17.32
CA VAL A 32 -27.75 9.20 16.99
C VAL A 32 -26.62 10.11 17.42
N ARG A 33 -25.70 9.58 18.24
CA ARG A 33 -24.43 10.24 18.54
C ARG A 33 -23.26 9.48 17.93
N VAL A 34 -22.32 10.24 17.41
CA VAL A 34 -21.19 9.72 16.64
C VAL A 34 -19.89 10.25 17.21
N TRP A 35 -18.92 9.36 17.40
CA TRP A 35 -17.55 9.70 17.77
C TRP A 35 -16.59 9.03 16.81
N THR A 36 -15.58 9.77 16.37
CA THR A 36 -14.50 9.25 15.53
C THR A 36 -13.13 9.50 16.16
N GLY A 37 -12.12 8.73 15.74
CA GLY A 37 -10.75 8.86 16.22
C GLY A 37 -10.63 8.82 17.76
N ALA A 38 -9.87 9.76 18.32
CA ALA A 38 -9.60 9.82 19.76
C ALA A 38 -10.87 10.11 20.61
N SER A 39 -11.89 10.74 20.02
CA SER A 39 -13.12 11.10 20.74
C SER A 39 -13.95 9.88 21.16
N MET A 40 -13.69 8.70 20.59
CA MET A 40 -14.32 7.43 20.98
C MET A 40 -13.89 6.94 22.37
N GLY A 41 -12.73 7.37 22.87
CA GLY A 41 -12.11 6.81 24.07
C GLY A 41 -12.97 6.97 25.33
N LEU A 42 -13.42 8.18 25.63
CA LEU A 42 -14.19 8.47 26.83
C LEU A 42 -15.56 7.74 26.86
N PRO A 43 -16.36 7.71 25.77
CA PRO A 43 -17.56 6.89 25.69
C PRO A 43 -17.31 5.39 25.89
N LEU A 44 -16.22 4.83 25.33
CA LEU A 44 -15.88 3.41 25.48
C LEU A 44 -15.48 3.09 26.92
N VAL A 45 -14.63 3.91 27.55
CA VAL A 45 -14.22 3.71 28.96
C VAL A 45 -15.42 3.68 29.89
N ARG A 46 -16.36 4.61 29.70
CA ARG A 46 -17.59 4.70 30.52
C ARG A 46 -18.54 3.51 30.34
N ARG A 47 -18.43 2.74 29.26
CA ARG A 47 -19.35 1.63 28.94
C ARG A 47 -18.74 0.25 29.13
N LEU A 48 -17.48 0.10 28.76
CA LEU A 48 -16.79 -1.18 28.72
C LEU A 48 -15.75 -1.31 29.84
N GLY A 49 -15.45 -0.23 30.55
CA GLY A 49 -14.33 -0.15 31.49
C GLY A 49 -12.98 0.00 30.79
N ALA A 50 -11.94 0.35 31.55
CA ALA A 50 -10.63 0.67 31.02
C ALA A 50 -9.96 -0.52 30.30
N ARG A 51 -10.10 -1.75 30.84
CA ARG A 51 -9.45 -2.95 30.30
C ARG A 51 -10.00 -3.35 28.93
N SER A 52 -11.32 -3.45 28.80
CA SER A 52 -11.99 -3.80 27.55
C SER A 52 -11.84 -2.71 26.50
N THR A 53 -11.85 -1.44 26.91
CA THR A 53 -11.55 -0.31 26.01
C THR A 53 -10.14 -0.39 25.45
N ALA A 54 -9.14 -0.71 26.29
CA ALA A 54 -7.77 -0.89 25.82
C ALA A 54 -7.65 -2.06 24.82
N GLN A 55 -8.42 -3.14 25.02
CA GLN A 55 -8.47 -4.26 24.08
C GLN A 55 -9.09 -3.85 22.74
N VAL A 56 -10.23 -3.16 22.74
CA VAL A 56 -10.89 -2.65 21.52
C VAL A 56 -9.99 -1.69 20.76
N LEU A 57 -9.37 -0.74 21.45
CA LEU A 57 -8.43 0.21 20.84
C LEU A 57 -7.18 -0.50 20.30
N ARG A 58 -6.70 -1.56 20.97
CA ARG A 58 -5.59 -2.39 20.48
C ARG A 58 -5.97 -3.15 19.22
N SER A 59 -7.16 -3.74 19.16
CA SER A 59 -7.67 -4.44 17.97
C SER A 59 -7.88 -3.46 16.80
N LEU A 60 -8.47 -2.30 17.05
CA LEU A 60 -8.59 -1.23 16.05
C LEU A 60 -7.21 -0.73 15.60
N GLY A 61 -6.25 -0.65 16.51
CA GLY A 61 -4.85 -0.32 16.19
C GLY A 61 -4.11 -1.40 15.41
N GLN A 62 -4.44 -2.68 15.61
CA GLN A 62 -3.92 -3.80 14.82
C GLN A 62 -4.53 -3.79 13.41
N LEU A 63 -5.84 -3.64 13.29
CA LEU A 63 -6.53 -3.45 12.01
C LEU A 63 -5.99 -2.24 11.26
N ARG A 64 -5.79 -1.11 11.95
CA ARG A 64 -5.19 0.08 11.36
C ARG A 64 -3.74 -0.15 10.95
N ARG A 65 -2.97 -0.99 11.65
CA ARG A 65 -1.59 -1.36 11.25
C ARG A 65 -1.57 -2.32 10.06
N GLN A 66 -2.53 -3.24 9.98
CA GLN A 66 -2.71 -4.14 8.85
C GLN A 66 -3.14 -3.37 7.60
N VAL A 67 -4.03 -2.38 7.76
CA VAL A 67 -4.50 -1.49 6.69
C VAL A 67 -3.45 -0.41 6.34
N ASN A 68 -2.65 0.05 7.31
CA ASN A 68 -1.58 1.04 7.10
C ASN A 68 -0.19 0.40 6.92
N GLY A 69 -0.15 -0.89 6.65
CA GLY A 69 1.03 -1.57 6.18
C GLY A 69 2.24 -1.70 7.11
N TYR A 70 2.03 -1.96 8.39
CA TYR A 70 3.10 -2.49 9.25
C TYR A 70 3.03 -4.02 9.27
N PRO A 71 4.13 -4.76 8.99
CA PRO A 71 4.13 -6.21 9.13
C PRO A 71 3.84 -6.60 10.59
N LEU A 72 3.03 -7.64 10.78
CA LEU A 72 2.80 -8.27 12.07
C LEU A 72 4.06 -9.04 12.46
N GLU A 73 4.88 -8.51 13.37
CA GLU A 73 5.97 -9.31 13.95
C GLU A 73 5.39 -10.45 14.83
N PRO A 74 5.98 -11.66 14.80
CA PRO A 74 5.78 -12.66 15.84
C PRO A 74 6.31 -12.13 17.17
N ALA A 75 5.47 -12.16 18.21
CA ALA A 75 5.78 -11.58 19.50
C ALA A 75 6.99 -12.25 20.18
N SER A 76 8.13 -11.56 20.21
CA SER A 76 9.16 -11.77 21.24
C SER A 76 9.71 -10.44 21.74
N ILE A 77 8.97 -9.80 22.64
CA ILE A 77 9.48 -8.65 23.39
C ILE A 77 10.38 -9.20 24.51
N GLY A 78 11.70 -9.01 24.35
CA GLY A 78 12.70 -9.41 25.33
C GLY A 78 12.48 -8.73 26.70
N ARG A 79 12.54 -9.53 27.77
CA ARG A 79 12.30 -9.15 29.17
C ARG A 79 13.17 -7.96 29.65
N ALA A 80 14.32 -7.72 29.03
CA ALA A 80 15.21 -6.60 29.35
C ALA A 80 14.65 -5.22 28.95
N ARG A 81 13.71 -5.14 28.00
CA ARG A 81 13.09 -3.87 27.58
C ARG A 81 11.87 -3.49 28.44
N PHE A 82 11.31 -4.44 29.19
CA PHE A 82 10.16 -4.23 30.06
C PHE A 82 10.54 -3.50 31.37
N LEU A 83 11.77 -3.69 31.85
CA LEU A 83 12.22 -3.06 33.12
C LEU A 83 12.62 -1.59 32.98
N ARG A 84 12.78 -1.06 31.76
CA ARG A 84 12.97 0.40 31.54
C ARG A 84 11.65 1.18 31.50
N LEU A 85 10.50 0.51 31.64
CA LEU A 85 9.16 1.11 31.60
C LEU A 85 8.40 1.02 32.94
N ALA A 86 9.07 0.61 34.02
CA ALA A 86 8.45 0.43 35.33
C ALA A 86 8.42 1.69 36.22
N GLY A 87 8.71 2.88 35.66
CA GLY A 87 8.59 4.16 36.35
C GLY A 87 7.64 5.11 35.63
N GLY A 88 6.38 5.19 36.08
CA GLY A 88 5.52 6.37 35.88
C GLY A 88 4.87 6.58 34.50
N ALA A 89 3.60 6.17 34.38
CA ALA A 89 2.45 6.83 33.74
C ALA A 89 2.56 7.95 32.64
N ALA A 90 3.61 8.09 31.82
CA ALA A 90 3.77 9.31 31.00
C ALA A 90 4.21 9.16 29.52
N VAL A 91 3.62 8.26 28.72
CA VAL A 91 3.86 8.27 27.25
C VAL A 91 2.60 8.48 26.40
N ALA A 92 1.43 8.71 26.98
CA ALA A 92 0.23 9.01 26.19
C ALA A 92 0.10 10.49 25.75
N ALA A 93 0.88 11.42 26.31
CA ALA A 93 0.66 12.86 26.15
C ALA A 93 1.53 13.57 25.08
N GLY A 94 2.61 12.96 24.61
CA GLY A 94 3.59 13.64 23.75
C GLY A 94 3.13 13.94 22.32
N ILE A 95 2.02 13.34 21.85
CA ILE A 95 1.53 13.52 20.48
C ILE A 95 0.49 14.65 20.38
N VAL A 96 -0.04 15.15 21.49
CA VAL A 96 -1.20 16.06 21.48
C VAL A 96 -0.81 17.54 21.33
N PHE A 97 0.44 17.94 21.61
CA PHE A 97 0.77 19.37 21.74
C PHE A 97 1.55 20.03 20.60
N THR A 98 2.02 19.31 19.57
CA THR A 98 2.87 19.95 18.55
C THR A 98 2.19 20.22 17.21
N GLY A 99 0.95 19.79 16.98
CA GLY A 99 0.14 20.23 15.82
C GLY A 99 0.77 20.06 14.44
N ARG A 100 1.91 19.38 14.34
CA ARG A 100 2.67 19.11 13.13
C ARG A 100 2.72 17.62 12.99
N THR A 101 1.81 17.08 12.20
CA THR A 101 1.93 15.72 11.69
C THR A 101 2.98 15.74 10.59
N PRO A 102 4.17 15.15 10.77
CA PRO A 102 5.07 14.92 9.63
C PRO A 102 4.36 13.97 8.67
N ALA A 103 4.54 14.19 7.37
CA ALA A 103 3.86 13.46 6.31
C ALA A 103 3.93 11.94 6.54
N PHE A 104 2.77 11.30 6.67
CA PHE A 104 2.68 9.92 7.13
C PHE A 104 3.16 8.87 6.10
N ALA A 105 3.30 9.19 4.80
CA ALA A 105 3.92 8.26 3.84
C ALA A 105 5.42 8.44 3.63
N GLU A 106 6.02 9.60 3.92
CA GLU A 106 7.48 9.70 4.07
C GLU A 106 7.97 8.71 5.14
N ARG A 107 7.18 8.55 6.21
CA ARG A 107 7.41 7.51 7.23
C ARG A 107 7.20 6.11 6.69
N GLY A 108 6.31 5.89 5.73
CA GLY A 108 6.05 4.59 5.12
C GLY A 108 7.23 4.10 4.28
N CYS A 109 7.76 4.93 3.38
CA CYS A 109 8.95 4.58 2.59
C CYS A 109 10.23 4.55 3.41
N ALA A 110 10.40 5.46 4.38
CA ALA A 110 11.51 5.36 5.33
C ALA A 110 11.42 4.05 6.12
N ALA A 111 10.27 3.71 6.69
CA ALA A 111 10.09 2.46 7.42
C ALA A 111 10.29 1.21 6.56
N ALA A 112 9.83 1.22 5.31
CA ALA A 112 10.04 0.09 4.39
C ALA A 112 11.53 -0.09 4.07
N ARG A 113 12.27 0.99 3.79
CA ARG A 113 13.72 0.94 3.58
C ARG A 113 14.47 0.48 4.83
N ASP A 114 14.14 1.05 5.99
CA ASP A 114 14.75 0.66 7.27
C ASP A 114 14.50 -0.82 7.58
N TRP A 115 13.28 -1.31 7.29
CA TRP A 115 12.95 -2.71 7.44
C TRP A 115 13.77 -3.57 6.48
N VAL A 116 13.85 -3.20 5.20
CA VAL A 116 14.64 -3.93 4.20
C VAL A 116 16.11 -3.99 4.60
N GLU A 117 16.70 -2.87 5.03
CA GLU A 117 18.08 -2.82 5.53
C GLU A 117 18.31 -3.79 6.69
N ALA A 118 17.41 -3.78 7.69
CA ALA A 118 17.47 -4.68 8.84
C ALA A 118 17.17 -6.16 8.51
N ASN A 119 16.69 -6.45 7.30
CA ASN A 119 16.29 -7.77 6.84
C ASN A 119 17.06 -8.26 5.60
N LYS A 120 18.11 -7.57 5.14
CA LYS A 120 18.84 -7.89 3.88
C LYS A 120 19.13 -9.37 3.64
N GLY A 121 19.58 -10.11 4.66
CA GLY A 121 19.89 -11.54 4.55
C GLY A 121 18.68 -12.49 4.60
N ARG A 122 17.46 -11.98 4.74
CA ARG A 122 16.21 -12.73 4.95
C ARG A 122 15.01 -12.08 4.26
N LEU A 123 15.27 -11.35 3.16
CA LEU A 123 14.20 -10.72 2.40
C LEU A 123 13.31 -11.80 1.75
N PRO A 124 11.99 -11.58 1.68
CA PRO A 124 11.09 -12.38 0.85
C PRO A 124 11.61 -12.47 -0.59
N THR A 125 11.68 -13.69 -1.13
CA THR A 125 12.21 -13.91 -2.50
C THR A 125 11.19 -14.51 -3.45
N THR A 126 10.02 -14.91 -2.95
CA THR A 126 8.94 -15.52 -3.75
C THR A 126 7.76 -14.56 -3.90
N TYR A 127 6.93 -14.83 -4.92
CA TYR A 127 5.72 -14.04 -5.18
C TYR A 127 4.77 -13.99 -3.97
N ASP A 128 4.48 -15.14 -3.35
CA ASP A 128 3.55 -15.22 -2.22
C ASP A 128 4.05 -14.47 -0.99
N GLU A 129 5.34 -14.62 -0.67
CA GLU A 129 5.93 -13.92 0.47
C GLU A 129 5.91 -12.41 0.26
N ILE A 130 6.23 -11.92 -0.94
CA ILE A 130 6.24 -10.48 -1.25
C ILE A 130 4.82 -9.92 -1.24
N THR A 131 3.86 -10.60 -1.88
CA THR A 131 2.50 -10.08 -2.00
C THR A 131 1.73 -10.04 -0.68
N ALA A 132 2.19 -10.76 0.34
CA ALA A 132 1.71 -10.63 1.71
C ALA A 132 2.02 -9.26 2.36
N TYR A 133 2.95 -8.50 1.80
CA TYR A 133 3.30 -7.16 2.28
C TYR A 133 2.48 -6.06 1.61
N PRO A 134 2.39 -4.87 2.21
CA PRO A 134 1.84 -3.66 1.59
C PRO A 134 2.69 -3.20 0.40
N MET A 135 2.10 -2.50 -0.58
CA MET A 135 2.77 -2.11 -1.83
C MET A 135 4.09 -1.37 -1.64
N VAL A 136 4.17 -0.49 -0.64
CA VAL A 136 5.41 0.25 -0.33
C VAL A 136 6.54 -0.69 0.09
N TYR A 137 6.23 -1.73 0.87
CA TYR A 137 7.20 -2.76 1.24
C TYR A 137 7.48 -3.71 0.07
N ARG A 138 6.47 -4.06 -0.74
CA ARG A 138 6.68 -4.88 -1.95
C ARG A 138 7.74 -4.26 -2.85
N ARG A 139 7.63 -2.96 -3.14
CA ARG A 139 8.60 -2.21 -3.96
C ARG A 139 9.98 -2.17 -3.33
N ALA A 140 10.08 -1.84 -2.04
CA ALA A 140 11.35 -1.77 -1.34
C ALA A 140 12.05 -3.14 -1.22
N ILE A 141 11.29 -4.22 -1.04
CA ILE A 141 11.84 -5.59 -1.07
C ILE A 141 12.30 -5.91 -2.49
N TYR A 142 11.42 -5.70 -3.47
CA TYR A 142 11.69 -6.00 -4.88
C TYR A 142 12.93 -5.29 -5.40
N SER A 143 13.19 -4.03 -5.01
CA SER A 143 14.36 -3.28 -5.48
C SER A 143 15.68 -3.98 -5.13
N GLU A 144 15.76 -4.64 -3.98
CA GLU A 144 16.96 -5.35 -3.50
C GLU A 144 17.14 -6.75 -4.07
N LEU A 145 16.15 -7.28 -4.79
CA LEU A 145 16.21 -8.65 -5.28
C LEU A 145 17.18 -8.81 -6.45
N SER A 146 17.75 -10.03 -6.53
CA SER A 146 18.57 -10.43 -7.67
C SER A 146 17.78 -10.40 -8.99
N PRO A 147 18.45 -10.18 -10.14
CA PRO A 147 17.78 -10.23 -11.45
C PRO A 147 16.99 -11.52 -11.71
N VAL A 148 17.52 -12.66 -11.25
CA VAL A 148 16.85 -13.98 -11.36
C VAL A 148 15.57 -14.02 -10.53
N SER A 149 15.61 -13.53 -9.29
CA SER A 149 14.43 -13.46 -8.42
C SER A 149 13.36 -12.52 -9.00
N LYS A 150 13.78 -11.34 -9.51
CA LYS A 150 12.88 -10.38 -10.15
C LYS A 150 12.16 -10.99 -11.36
N SER A 151 12.91 -11.66 -12.23
CA SER A 151 12.39 -12.40 -13.39
C SER A 151 11.35 -13.46 -12.97
N GLY A 152 11.69 -14.30 -11.98
CA GLY A 152 10.79 -15.34 -11.47
C GLY A 152 9.48 -14.80 -10.90
N ILE A 153 9.54 -13.68 -10.16
CA ILE A 153 8.34 -13.03 -9.60
C ILE A 153 7.39 -12.53 -10.69
N TRP A 154 7.93 -11.93 -11.76
CA TRP A 154 7.09 -11.44 -12.86
C TRP A 154 6.51 -12.57 -13.70
N ILE A 155 7.26 -13.64 -13.94
CA ILE A 155 6.72 -14.84 -14.59
C ILE A 155 5.54 -15.39 -13.78
N GLU A 156 5.72 -15.59 -12.46
CA GLU A 156 4.67 -16.10 -11.58
C GLU A 156 3.45 -15.15 -11.53
N HIS A 157 3.68 -13.84 -11.49
CA HIS A 157 2.61 -12.84 -11.53
C HIS A 157 1.75 -12.99 -12.81
N LEU A 158 2.39 -13.11 -13.97
CA LEU A 158 1.72 -13.19 -15.26
C LEU A 158 0.97 -14.52 -15.43
N ASP A 159 1.54 -15.63 -14.93
CA ASP A 159 0.86 -16.93 -14.92
C ASP A 159 -0.39 -16.91 -14.04
N ARG A 160 -0.30 -16.32 -12.86
CA ARG A 160 -1.46 -16.14 -11.96
C ARG A 160 -2.49 -15.19 -12.54
N TYR A 161 -2.06 -14.10 -13.18
CA TYR A 161 -2.96 -13.18 -13.86
C TYR A 161 -3.77 -13.91 -14.93
N ARG A 162 -3.11 -14.70 -15.79
CA ARG A 162 -3.79 -15.51 -16.81
C ARG A 162 -4.75 -16.53 -16.21
N ALA A 163 -4.34 -17.24 -15.16
CA ALA A 163 -5.20 -18.22 -14.48
C ALA A 163 -6.45 -17.57 -13.84
N ALA A 164 -6.34 -16.35 -13.33
CA ALA A 164 -7.44 -15.61 -12.72
C ALA A 164 -8.40 -14.97 -13.74
N HIS A 165 -8.03 -14.89 -15.01
CA HIS A 165 -8.83 -14.28 -16.09
C HIS A 165 -9.01 -15.30 -17.23
N PRO A 166 -9.87 -16.32 -17.07
CA PRO A 166 -10.10 -17.33 -18.11
C PRO A 166 -10.81 -16.77 -19.36
N ASP A 167 -11.33 -15.55 -19.29
CA ASP A 167 -12.08 -14.84 -20.31
C ASP A 167 -11.23 -13.87 -21.16
N LEU A 168 -9.89 -13.88 -21.01
CA LEU A 168 -9.01 -13.04 -21.82
C LEU A 168 -9.21 -13.32 -23.32
N SER A 169 -9.29 -12.23 -24.08
CA SER A 169 -9.34 -12.33 -25.55
C SER A 169 -8.01 -12.83 -26.13
N THR A 170 -8.03 -13.28 -27.38
CA THR A 170 -6.81 -13.71 -28.09
C THR A 170 -5.72 -12.62 -28.09
N GLU A 171 -6.09 -11.35 -28.24
CA GLU A 171 -5.13 -10.25 -28.23
C GLU A 171 -4.56 -9.98 -26.84
N GLN A 172 -5.40 -10.06 -25.80
CA GLN A 172 -4.94 -9.94 -24.42
C GLN A 172 -3.99 -11.08 -24.03
N VAL A 173 -4.27 -12.31 -24.48
CA VAL A 173 -3.36 -13.46 -24.28
C VAL A 173 -2.00 -13.21 -24.91
N LYS A 174 -1.95 -12.70 -26.15
CA LYS A 174 -0.66 -12.37 -26.81
C LYS A 174 0.14 -11.33 -26.03
N VAL A 175 -0.51 -10.33 -25.45
CA VAL A 175 0.17 -9.33 -24.60
C VAL A 175 0.77 -9.99 -23.36
N VAL A 176 0.03 -10.87 -22.69
CA VAL A 176 0.53 -11.60 -21.52
C VAL A 176 1.72 -12.50 -21.89
N ASP A 177 1.65 -13.19 -23.03
CA ASP A 177 2.74 -14.04 -23.53
C ASP A 177 3.99 -13.21 -23.89
N ALA A 178 3.82 -12.05 -24.51
CA ALA A 178 4.91 -11.12 -24.81
C ALA A 178 5.55 -10.56 -23.52
N ALA A 179 4.72 -10.19 -22.54
CA ALA A 179 5.21 -9.76 -21.23
C ALA A 179 6.04 -10.85 -20.56
N LYS A 180 5.56 -12.10 -20.59
CA LYS A 180 6.25 -13.25 -20.00
C LYS A 180 7.57 -13.54 -20.70
N ALA A 181 7.63 -13.44 -22.03
CA ALA A 181 8.86 -13.62 -22.80
C ALA A 181 9.92 -12.57 -22.44
N ILE A 182 9.54 -11.30 -22.25
CA ILE A 182 10.46 -10.24 -21.84
C ILE A 182 10.92 -10.46 -20.39
N ALA A 183 9.98 -10.78 -19.49
CA ALA A 183 10.27 -11.03 -18.08
C ALA A 183 11.14 -12.29 -17.86
N ALA A 184 11.13 -13.25 -18.78
CA ALA A 184 11.88 -14.50 -18.67
C ALA A 184 13.39 -14.35 -18.87
N ASN A 185 13.89 -13.19 -19.30
CA ASN A 185 15.32 -12.94 -19.38
C ASN A 185 15.81 -12.14 -18.17
N PRO A 186 16.54 -12.75 -17.22
CA PRO A 186 17.05 -12.06 -16.03
C PRO A 186 17.97 -10.88 -16.36
N THR A 187 18.67 -10.88 -17.51
CA THR A 187 19.58 -9.77 -17.85
C THR A 187 18.85 -8.45 -18.01
N HIS A 188 17.55 -8.47 -18.35
CA HIS A 188 16.73 -7.25 -18.44
C HIS A 188 16.52 -6.55 -17.08
N PHE A 189 16.77 -7.24 -15.97
CA PHE A 189 16.65 -6.73 -14.61
C PHE A 189 18.00 -6.27 -14.01
N GLU A 190 19.08 -6.37 -14.79
CA GLU A 190 20.37 -5.80 -14.43
C GLU A 190 20.40 -4.30 -14.73
N SER A 191 21.12 -3.55 -13.91
CA SER A 191 21.29 -2.11 -14.10
C SER A 191 21.90 -1.81 -15.48
N GLY A 192 21.21 -1.02 -16.29
CA GLY A 192 21.67 -0.61 -17.63
C GLY A 192 21.29 -1.55 -18.78
N ASN A 193 20.68 -2.71 -18.49
CA ASN A 193 20.31 -3.70 -19.51
C ASN A 193 18.80 -3.72 -19.82
N ARG A 194 18.10 -2.62 -19.53
CA ARG A 194 16.67 -2.47 -19.75
C ARG A 194 16.32 -2.52 -21.25
N PRO A 195 15.40 -3.39 -21.71
CA PRO A 195 15.08 -3.52 -23.13
C PRO A 195 14.06 -2.46 -23.58
N ASP A 196 14.45 -1.17 -23.54
CA ASP A 196 13.55 -0.01 -23.66
C ASP A 196 12.57 -0.08 -24.84
N ARG A 197 13.03 -0.46 -26.04
CA ARG A 197 12.16 -0.58 -27.23
C ARG A 197 11.09 -1.65 -27.03
N ALA A 198 11.45 -2.80 -26.48
CA ALA A 198 10.51 -3.90 -26.24
C ALA A 198 9.50 -3.52 -25.15
N LEU A 199 9.93 -2.82 -24.10
CA LEU A 199 9.04 -2.33 -23.03
C LEU A 199 8.04 -1.30 -23.56
N ALA A 200 8.48 -0.36 -24.42
CA ALA A 200 7.59 0.63 -25.02
C ALA A 200 6.49 -0.03 -25.88
N GLN A 201 6.87 -1.00 -26.72
CA GLN A 201 5.92 -1.76 -27.54
C GLN A 201 4.97 -2.61 -26.70
N LEU A 202 5.48 -3.24 -25.63
CA LEU A 202 4.67 -4.01 -24.70
C LEU A 202 3.63 -3.12 -24.02
N LYS A 203 4.05 -1.96 -23.50
CA LYS A 203 3.15 -1.00 -22.88
C LYS A 203 2.05 -0.56 -23.83
N GLU A 204 2.39 -0.15 -25.04
CA GLU A 204 1.42 0.30 -26.04
C GLU A 204 0.37 -0.80 -26.31
N SER A 205 0.83 -2.03 -26.53
CA SER A 205 -0.04 -3.19 -26.76
C SER A 205 -0.93 -3.50 -25.56
N ALA A 206 -0.39 -3.40 -24.34
CA ALA A 206 -1.12 -3.64 -23.10
C ALA A 206 -2.17 -2.55 -22.85
N VAL A 207 -1.82 -1.27 -23.03
CA VAL A 207 -2.77 -0.17 -22.89
C VAL A 207 -3.87 -0.27 -23.95
N GLY A 208 -3.55 -0.64 -25.19
CA GLY A 208 -4.53 -0.86 -26.25
C GLY A 208 -5.51 -2.01 -25.96
N SER A 209 -5.05 -3.07 -25.30
CA SER A 209 -5.84 -4.29 -25.06
C SER A 209 -6.57 -4.33 -23.71
N PHE A 210 -6.04 -3.64 -22.69
CA PHE A 210 -6.54 -3.69 -21.30
C PHE A 210 -6.97 -2.31 -20.77
N GLY A 211 -6.68 -1.23 -21.50
CA GLY A 211 -6.71 0.13 -20.94
C GLY A 211 -5.56 0.38 -19.95
N LYS A 212 -5.36 1.64 -19.57
CA LYS A 212 -4.23 2.07 -18.72
C LYS A 212 -4.22 1.40 -17.34
N ALA A 213 -5.40 1.30 -16.71
CA ALA A 213 -5.53 0.67 -15.39
C ALA A 213 -5.26 -0.84 -15.44
N GLY A 214 -5.80 -1.54 -16.44
CA GLY A 214 -5.56 -2.98 -16.62
C GLY A 214 -4.10 -3.28 -16.96
N ALA A 215 -3.49 -2.48 -17.85
CA ALA A 215 -2.07 -2.58 -18.14
C ALA A 215 -1.20 -2.34 -16.90
N GLY A 216 -1.55 -1.36 -16.06
CA GLY A 216 -0.84 -1.09 -14.80
C GLY A 216 -0.95 -2.22 -13.77
N ALA A 217 -2.12 -2.87 -13.70
CA ALA A 217 -2.31 -4.05 -12.87
C ALA A 217 -1.47 -5.25 -13.37
N LEU A 218 -1.36 -5.40 -14.70
CA LEU A 218 -0.61 -6.49 -15.34
C LEU A 218 0.91 -6.30 -15.30
N LEU A 219 1.39 -5.06 -15.50
CA LEU A 219 2.80 -4.79 -15.81
C LEU A 219 3.54 -3.96 -14.76
N ALA A 220 2.84 -3.25 -13.87
CA ALA A 220 3.46 -2.29 -12.95
C ALA A 220 3.11 -2.53 -11.47
N THR A 221 2.28 -3.53 -11.18
CA THR A 221 1.84 -3.86 -9.80
C THR A 221 2.07 -5.33 -9.50
N ILE A 222 3.05 -5.63 -8.64
CA ILE A 222 3.27 -7.00 -8.17
C ILE A 222 2.18 -7.36 -7.16
N GLY A 223 1.35 -8.34 -7.51
CA GLY A 223 0.24 -8.79 -6.68
C GLY A 223 -1.07 -8.06 -6.96
N PRO A 224 -2.11 -8.36 -6.17
CA PRO A 224 -3.39 -7.67 -6.29
C PRO A 224 -3.21 -6.17 -5.98
N PRO A 225 -3.98 -5.30 -6.67
CA PRO A 225 -3.96 -3.87 -6.39
C PRO A 225 -4.45 -3.61 -4.97
N GLU A 226 -3.76 -2.72 -4.26
CA GLU A 226 -4.21 -2.25 -2.96
C GLU A 226 -5.20 -1.10 -3.13
N TYR A 227 -6.36 -1.21 -2.46
CA TYR A 227 -7.26 -0.08 -2.35
C TYR A 227 -6.54 1.03 -1.55
N ARG A 228 -6.28 2.16 -2.21
CA ARG A 228 -5.70 3.35 -1.57
C ARG A 228 -6.52 3.70 -0.33
N SER A 229 -5.96 3.43 0.84
CA SER A 229 -6.53 3.93 2.09
C SER A 229 -6.29 5.44 2.15
N ALA A 230 -7.34 6.21 2.42
CA ALA A 230 -7.34 7.68 2.42
C ALA A 230 -6.44 8.34 3.50
N SER A 231 -5.53 7.59 4.13
CA SER A 231 -4.64 8.06 5.19
C SER A 231 -3.17 7.78 4.88
N GLY A 232 -2.58 8.63 4.04
CA GLY A 232 -1.15 8.73 3.80
C GLY A 232 -0.86 9.61 2.58
N ALA A 233 -0.42 10.85 2.77
CA ALA A 233 0.06 11.69 1.67
C ALA A 233 1.37 11.10 1.13
N PRO A 234 1.53 10.92 -0.19
CA PRO A 234 2.24 9.80 -0.79
C PRO A 234 3.77 9.94 -0.89
N ALA A 235 4.43 8.79 -1.00
CA ALA A 235 5.78 8.65 -1.54
C ALA A 235 5.72 8.47 -3.07
N CYS A 236 6.85 8.61 -3.77
CA CYS A 236 6.88 8.40 -5.21
C CYS A 236 6.26 7.03 -5.56
N GLU A 237 5.18 7.03 -6.34
CA GLU A 237 4.41 5.82 -6.67
C GLU A 237 4.29 5.57 -8.18
N CYS A 238 4.78 6.52 -8.98
CA CYS A 238 4.86 6.41 -10.43
C CYS A 238 6.21 6.93 -10.94
N THR A 239 6.46 6.66 -12.22
CA THR A 239 7.55 7.23 -13.00
C THR A 239 6.97 8.01 -14.17
N ASN A 240 7.58 9.14 -14.54
CA ASN A 240 7.20 9.91 -15.73
C ASN A 240 7.75 9.32 -17.05
N GLU A 241 8.71 8.40 -16.98
CA GLU A 241 9.24 7.69 -18.16
C GLU A 241 8.28 6.58 -18.62
N ASP A 242 7.66 5.89 -17.66
CA ASP A 242 6.81 4.74 -17.92
C ASP A 242 5.57 4.71 -17.01
N GLU A 243 4.69 5.70 -17.21
CA GLU A 243 3.53 5.88 -16.34
C GLU A 243 2.36 4.92 -16.60
N TYR A 244 1.73 4.48 -15.51
CA TYR A 244 0.50 3.67 -15.50
C TYR A 244 -0.61 4.30 -14.65
N CYS A 245 -0.53 5.62 -14.41
CA CYS A 245 -1.51 6.33 -13.60
C CYS A 245 -2.93 6.15 -14.16
N PRO A 246 -3.91 5.76 -13.32
CA PRO A 246 -5.25 5.42 -13.79
C PRO A 246 -6.03 6.66 -14.26
N ASP A 247 -7.07 6.42 -15.06
CA ASP A 247 -8.00 7.44 -15.55
C ASP A 247 -7.29 8.60 -16.29
N ARG A 248 -7.62 9.85 -15.91
CA ARG A 248 -7.06 11.08 -16.47
C ARG A 248 -5.84 11.60 -15.69
N HIS A 249 -5.27 10.78 -14.81
CA HIS A 249 -4.10 11.16 -14.04
C HIS A 249 -2.83 10.90 -14.85
N TYR A 250 -1.82 11.72 -14.58
CA TYR A 250 -0.47 11.49 -15.06
C TYR A 250 0.54 11.54 -13.92
N CYS A 251 1.74 11.04 -14.18
CA CYS A 251 2.80 11.08 -13.20
C CYS A 251 3.37 12.50 -13.06
N GLN A 252 2.99 13.20 -12.00
CA GLN A 252 3.53 14.51 -11.67
C GLN A 252 4.97 14.34 -11.17
N TYR A 253 5.94 14.70 -12.01
CA TYR A 253 7.35 14.63 -11.66
C TYR A 253 7.67 15.53 -10.45
N LYS A 254 8.41 14.97 -9.49
CA LYS A 254 8.91 15.69 -8.31
C LYS A 254 7.80 16.43 -7.54
N SER A 255 6.65 15.79 -7.35
CA SER A 255 5.64 16.28 -6.41
C SER A 255 6.25 16.48 -5.02
N SER A 256 5.66 17.39 -4.22
CA SER A 256 6.15 17.68 -2.87
C SER A 256 6.25 16.39 -2.03
N ASN A 257 7.42 16.18 -1.42
CA ASN A 257 7.76 15.00 -0.58
C ASN A 257 8.09 13.68 -1.32
N CYS A 258 8.32 13.74 -2.63
CA CYS A 258 8.73 12.57 -3.42
C CYS A 258 10.24 12.27 -3.22
N SER A 259 10.55 11.21 -2.49
CA SER A 259 11.90 10.63 -2.42
C SER A 259 12.05 9.56 -3.50
N PHE A 260 12.99 9.73 -4.42
CA PHE A 260 13.18 8.79 -5.52
C PHE A 260 13.59 7.41 -5.00
N ASN A 261 13.00 6.38 -5.58
CA ASN A 261 13.26 4.98 -5.25
C ASN A 261 13.00 4.11 -6.49
N ASP A 262 13.63 2.96 -6.57
CA ASP A 262 13.35 2.01 -7.65
C ASP A 262 12.01 1.29 -7.45
N GLY A 263 11.56 0.59 -8.48
CA GLY A 263 10.37 -0.27 -8.41
C GLY A 263 9.09 0.30 -9.02
N CYS A 264 9.19 1.28 -9.91
CA CYS A 264 8.06 1.80 -10.70
C CYS A 264 8.14 1.39 -12.18
N GLY A 265 7.04 1.63 -12.90
CA GLY A 265 6.93 1.31 -14.33
C GLY A 265 6.84 -0.19 -14.61
N THR A 266 7.00 -0.54 -15.87
CA THR A 266 6.95 -1.90 -16.40
C THR A 266 8.01 -2.72 -15.70
N PHE A 267 7.56 -3.82 -15.09
CA PHE A 267 8.36 -4.73 -14.32
C PHE A 267 9.13 -4.08 -13.14
N GLY A 268 8.75 -2.88 -12.69
CA GLY A 268 9.47 -2.16 -11.65
C GLY A 268 10.88 -1.71 -12.06
N LEU A 269 11.15 -1.57 -13.35
CA LEU A 269 12.48 -1.24 -13.92
C LEU A 269 12.80 0.26 -13.96
N TYR A 270 11.93 1.11 -13.42
CA TYR A 270 12.07 2.56 -13.47
C TYR A 270 12.10 3.15 -12.07
N VAL A 271 12.76 4.30 -11.97
CA VAL A 271 12.77 5.12 -10.76
C VAL A 271 11.39 5.73 -10.57
N CYS A 272 10.79 5.46 -9.42
CA CYS A 272 9.64 6.19 -8.91
C CYS A 272 10.07 7.64 -8.65
N ASN A 273 9.52 8.58 -9.41
CA ASN A 273 9.91 9.99 -9.38
C ASN A 273 8.72 10.96 -9.34
N GLY A 274 7.49 10.44 -9.19
CA GLY A 274 6.30 11.26 -9.11
C GLY A 274 5.12 10.60 -8.42
N LEU A 275 4.01 11.32 -8.44
CA LEU A 275 2.70 10.89 -7.95
C LEU A 275 1.68 10.90 -9.07
N CYS A 276 0.77 9.93 -9.05
CA CYS A 276 -0.37 9.97 -9.94
C CYS A 276 -1.36 11.02 -9.46
N ASP A 277 -1.41 12.15 -10.15
CA ASP A 277 -2.31 13.27 -9.84
C ASP A 277 -3.04 13.74 -11.09
N TYR A 278 -4.13 14.48 -10.90
CA TYR A 278 -4.79 15.14 -11.99
C TYR A 278 -3.86 16.16 -12.63
N GLY A 279 -3.92 16.20 -13.95
CA GLY A 279 -3.44 17.35 -14.69
C GLY A 279 -4.28 18.57 -14.43
N GLY A 280 -3.62 19.67 -14.06
CA GLY A 280 -4.20 21.01 -14.22
C GLY A 280 -4.33 21.37 -15.69
#